data_AF-A0A2W1BKD5-F1
#
_entry.id   AF-A0A2W1BKD5-F1
#
_cell.length_a   1.000
_cell.length_b   1.000
_cell.length_c   1.000
_cell.angle_alpha   90.00
_cell.angle_beta   90.00
_cell.angle_gamma   90.00
#
_symmetry.space_group_name_H-M   'P 1'
#
loop_
_entity.id
_entity.type
_entity.pdbx_description
1 polymer ?
#
loop_
_entity_poly.entity_id
_entity_poly.type
_entity_poly.pdbx_seq_one_letter_code
_entity_poly.pdbx_strand_id
1 'polypeptide(L)'
;METAVVQQFLNFFQDYIDLCQLDNWPDNDTTEAELRNALLISQHVERSLDRLQKRNVINEFLSVLNSHNETSNSLIKNCLTDPPKYIIKKIIDSNTKINQLDIGFRLFLEIFSEDKLENCLTELMLEAASKETLLRNVNNKVGKDQILKFKSQVLLLELNTCQFDIQSLLNNCNQDIVELLVVCLLNNEPKYSKAVKLIADGILNIVISKDITSKNFWRMLFKVDSIYFIEMCVDNSDIFTYIVEALVDCGKLLREGMSSESFYIELNYSELVGVVQKICSNECLKSQFFDIVQNYDHDLQYWRKIL
;
A
#
# COMPACT_ATOMS: atom_id res chain seq x y z
N MET A 1 -15.08 -23.04 42.70
CA MET A 1 -14.14 -24.05 42.15
C MET A 1 -14.38 -24.21 40.66
N GLU A 2 -15.62 -24.40 40.19
CA GLU A 2 -15.96 -24.51 38.76
C GLU A 2 -15.63 -23.26 37.92
N THR A 3 -15.88 -22.05 38.44
CA THR A 3 -15.55 -20.80 37.75
C THR A 3 -14.05 -20.58 37.53
N ALA A 4 -13.21 -21.02 38.46
CA ALA A 4 -11.75 -20.91 38.33
C ALA A 4 -11.19 -21.84 37.25
N VAL A 5 -11.77 -23.04 37.10
CA VAL A 5 -11.38 -24.01 36.07
C VAL A 5 -11.80 -23.53 34.68
N VAL A 6 -13.00 -22.95 34.55
CA VAL A 6 -13.46 -22.35 33.30
C VAL A 6 -12.58 -21.17 32.89
N GLN A 7 -12.18 -20.32 33.85
CA GLN A 7 -11.29 -19.20 33.56
C GLN A 7 -9.90 -19.68 33.12
N GLN A 8 -9.33 -20.70 33.77
CA GLN A 8 -8.04 -21.28 33.34
C GLN A 8 -8.12 -21.86 31.92
N PHE A 9 -9.25 -22.48 31.57
CA PHE A 9 -9.47 -22.99 30.22
C PHE A 9 -9.57 -21.87 29.18
N LEU A 10 -10.27 -20.77 29.50
CA LEU A 10 -10.33 -19.60 28.61
C LEU A 10 -8.97 -18.91 28.47
N ASN A 11 -8.24 -18.75 29.57
CA ASN A 11 -6.89 -18.17 29.55
C ASN A 11 -5.94 -18.99 28.68
N PHE A 12 -6.04 -20.32 28.70
CA PHE A 12 -5.23 -21.17 27.83
C PHE A 12 -5.49 -20.93 26.33
N PHE A 13 -6.75 -20.75 25.94
CA PHE A 13 -7.09 -20.38 24.55
C PHE A 13 -6.61 -18.97 24.21
N GLN A 14 -6.64 -18.06 25.19
CA GLN A 14 -6.10 -16.72 25.03
C GLN A 14 -4.59 -16.75 24.77
N ASP A 15 -3.83 -17.51 25.55
CA ASP A 15 -2.37 -17.65 25.38
C ASP A 15 -2.02 -18.15 23.97
N TYR A 16 -2.83 -19.08 23.42
CA TYR A 16 -2.68 -19.55 22.05
C TYR A 16 -3.00 -18.45 21.01
N ILE A 17 -4.09 -17.70 21.22
CA ILE A 17 -4.49 -16.60 20.33
C ILE A 17 -3.42 -15.50 20.34
N ASP A 18 -2.88 -15.15 21.50
CA ASP A 18 -1.84 -14.14 21.67
C ASP A 18 -0.55 -14.58 20.94
N LEU A 19 -0.15 -15.85 21.09
CA LEU A 19 0.95 -16.44 20.31
C LEU A 19 0.72 -16.31 18.79
N CYS A 20 -0.52 -16.54 18.34
CA CYS A 20 -0.89 -16.42 16.93
C CYS A 20 -0.78 -14.98 16.42
N GLN A 21 -0.93 -13.97 17.28
CA GLN A 21 -0.86 -12.55 16.95
C GLN A 21 0.56 -11.97 16.92
N LEU A 22 1.55 -12.64 17.52
CA LEU A 22 2.92 -12.12 17.54
C LEU A 22 3.52 -12.00 16.13
N ASP A 23 3.63 -10.80 15.58
CA ASP A 23 4.06 -10.57 14.19
C ASP A 23 5.45 -11.16 13.87
N ASN A 24 6.37 -11.12 14.84
CA ASN A 24 7.76 -11.56 14.68
C ASN A 24 8.06 -12.89 15.39
N TRP A 25 7.09 -13.81 15.44
CA TRP A 25 7.32 -15.14 16.03
C TRP A 25 7.08 -16.27 15.00
N PRO A 26 7.96 -17.28 14.92
CA PRO A 26 9.26 -17.36 15.61
C PRO A 26 10.27 -16.34 15.07
N ASP A 27 11.30 -16.03 15.85
CA ASP A 27 12.47 -15.24 15.47
C ASP A 27 13.76 -16.07 15.56
N ASN A 28 14.91 -15.44 15.36
CA ASN A 28 16.21 -16.12 15.38
C ASN A 28 16.65 -16.58 16.78
N ASP A 29 16.04 -16.05 17.83
CA ASP A 29 16.36 -16.34 19.22
C ASP A 29 15.37 -17.35 19.83
N THR A 30 14.26 -17.62 19.13
CA THR A 30 13.27 -18.63 19.52
C THR A 30 13.93 -20.01 19.63
N THR A 31 13.71 -20.65 20.78
CA THR A 31 14.34 -21.92 21.14
C THR A 31 13.53 -23.12 20.66
N GLU A 32 14.20 -24.28 20.55
CA GLU A 32 13.53 -25.56 20.26
C GLU A 32 12.42 -25.89 21.28
N ALA A 33 12.62 -25.51 22.56
CA ALA A 33 11.64 -25.72 23.61
C ALA A 33 10.38 -24.86 23.40
N GLU A 34 10.53 -23.61 22.97
CA GLU A 34 9.41 -22.72 22.67
C GLU A 34 8.62 -23.20 21.44
N LEU A 35 9.32 -23.62 20.38
CA LEU A 35 8.69 -24.23 19.21
C LEU A 35 7.91 -25.50 19.58
N ARG A 36 8.50 -26.37 20.41
CA ARG A 36 7.83 -27.59 20.89
C ARG A 36 6.58 -27.25 21.70
N ASN A 37 6.68 -26.26 22.60
CA ASN A 37 5.54 -25.81 23.40
C ASN A 37 4.41 -25.25 22.54
N ALA A 38 4.72 -24.42 21.54
CA ALA A 38 3.71 -23.90 20.62
C ALA A 38 2.94 -25.01 19.88
N LEU A 39 3.65 -26.04 19.41
CA LEU A 39 3.04 -27.19 18.76
C LEU A 39 2.19 -28.02 19.73
N LEU A 40 2.66 -28.24 20.96
CA LEU A 40 1.88 -28.93 22.00
C LEU A 40 0.62 -28.16 22.39
N ILE A 41 0.71 -26.84 22.52
CA ILE A 41 -0.44 -25.96 22.76
C ILE A 41 -1.44 -26.12 21.62
N SER A 42 -1.00 -26.03 20.36
CA SER A 42 -1.88 -26.20 19.20
C SER A 42 -2.57 -27.55 19.16
N GLN A 43 -1.86 -28.63 19.52
CA GLN A 43 -2.44 -29.97 19.64
C GLN A 43 -3.53 -30.03 20.73
N HIS A 44 -3.28 -29.35 21.86
CA HIS A 44 -4.24 -29.32 22.95
C HIS A 44 -5.49 -28.50 22.60
N VAL A 45 -5.33 -27.37 21.91
CA VAL A 45 -6.42 -26.55 21.38
C VAL A 45 -7.27 -27.38 20.41
N GLU A 46 -6.64 -28.03 19.42
CA GLU A 46 -7.33 -28.89 18.45
C GLU A 46 -8.14 -29.99 19.14
N ARG A 47 -7.53 -30.74 20.07
CA ARG A 47 -8.22 -31.81 20.80
C ARG A 47 -9.37 -31.27 21.65
N SER A 48 -9.23 -30.07 22.19
CA SER A 48 -10.27 -29.42 22.98
C SER A 48 -11.45 -28.99 22.10
N LEU A 49 -11.18 -28.41 20.93
CA LEU A 49 -12.19 -28.05 19.93
C LEU A 49 -12.94 -29.29 19.41
N ASP A 50 -12.25 -30.38 19.09
CA ASP A 50 -12.87 -31.64 18.68
C ASP A 50 -13.80 -32.20 19.78
N ARG A 51 -13.40 -32.13 21.05
CA ARG A 51 -14.25 -32.54 22.17
C ARG A 51 -15.48 -31.64 22.33
N LEU A 52 -15.33 -30.33 22.20
CA LEU A 52 -16.44 -29.37 22.28
C LEU A 52 -17.43 -29.57 21.12
N GLN A 53 -16.90 -29.85 19.93
CA GLN A 53 -17.71 -30.16 18.75
C GLN A 53 -18.48 -31.47 18.93
N LYS A 54 -17.84 -32.55 19.40
CA LYS A 54 -18.51 -33.83 19.72
C LYS A 54 -19.60 -33.70 20.79
N ARG A 55 -19.51 -32.68 21.65
CA ARG A 55 -20.51 -32.36 22.67
C ARG A 55 -21.56 -31.35 22.20
N ASN A 56 -21.48 -30.87 20.96
CA ASN A 56 -22.35 -29.84 20.37
C ASN A 56 -22.36 -28.51 21.13
N VAL A 57 -21.27 -28.15 21.82
CA VAL A 57 -21.14 -26.90 22.59
C VAL A 57 -20.12 -25.91 22.02
N ILE A 58 -19.58 -26.20 20.83
CA ILE A 58 -18.52 -25.39 20.21
C ILE A 58 -19.01 -23.98 19.87
N ASN A 59 -20.27 -23.81 19.47
CA ASN A 59 -20.81 -22.52 19.10
C ASN A 59 -20.97 -21.59 20.32
N GLU A 60 -21.47 -22.10 21.45
CA GLU A 60 -21.52 -21.29 22.68
C GLU A 60 -20.13 -20.95 23.18
N PHE A 61 -19.18 -21.91 23.12
CA PHE A 61 -17.80 -21.67 23.50
C PHE A 61 -17.16 -20.55 22.67
N LEU A 62 -17.26 -20.62 21.33
CA LEU A 62 -16.70 -19.60 20.44
C LEU A 62 -17.36 -18.24 20.66
N SER A 63 -18.67 -18.20 20.95
CA SER A 63 -19.37 -16.96 21.29
C SER A 63 -18.81 -16.31 22.56
N VAL A 64 -18.56 -17.12 23.59
CA VAL A 64 -17.98 -16.63 24.85
C VAL A 64 -16.54 -16.17 24.63
N LEU A 65 -15.73 -16.96 23.92
CA LEU A 65 -14.34 -16.63 23.61
C LEU A 65 -14.20 -15.32 22.81
N ASN A 66 -15.10 -15.10 21.84
CA ASN A 66 -15.15 -13.85 21.06
C ASN A 66 -15.60 -12.66 21.92
N SER A 67 -16.52 -12.85 22.86
CA SER A 67 -16.95 -11.77 23.76
C SER A 67 -15.88 -11.34 24.77
N HIS A 68 -14.91 -12.22 25.04
CA HIS A 68 -13.77 -11.96 25.91
C HIS A 68 -12.53 -11.41 25.19
N ASN A 69 -12.57 -11.30 23.85
CA ASN A 69 -11.43 -10.91 23.03
C ASN A 69 -11.69 -9.60 22.27
N GLU A 70 -10.73 -8.67 22.33
CA GLU A 70 -10.74 -7.46 21.48
C GLU A 70 -10.22 -7.74 20.04
N THR A 71 -9.75 -8.97 19.80
CA THR A 71 -9.16 -9.43 18.54
C THR A 71 -10.20 -9.55 17.42
N SER A 72 -9.78 -9.27 16.18
CA SER A 72 -10.66 -9.45 15.00
C SER A 72 -11.24 -10.88 14.91
N ASN A 73 -12.57 -10.98 14.74
CA ASN A 73 -13.28 -12.26 14.58
C ASN A 73 -12.71 -13.15 13.47
N SER A 74 -12.15 -12.54 12.42
CA SER A 74 -11.50 -13.26 11.31
C SER A 74 -10.22 -13.97 11.73
N LEU A 75 -9.38 -13.34 12.56
CA LEU A 75 -8.12 -13.94 13.02
C LEU A 75 -8.40 -15.12 13.94
N ILE A 76 -9.31 -14.95 14.90
CA ILE A 76 -9.75 -16.01 15.82
C ILE A 76 -10.28 -17.21 15.03
N LYS A 77 -11.12 -16.94 14.01
CA LYS A 77 -11.64 -18.01 13.16
C LYS A 77 -10.51 -18.75 12.43
N ASN A 78 -9.54 -18.04 11.88
CA ASN A 78 -8.46 -18.64 11.10
C ASN A 78 -7.52 -19.51 11.96
N CYS A 79 -7.13 -19.06 13.15
CA CYS A 79 -6.23 -19.84 14.01
C CYS A 79 -6.94 -21.01 14.70
N LEU A 80 -8.24 -20.92 14.99
CA LEU A 80 -9.00 -22.02 15.61
C LEU A 80 -9.54 -23.05 14.62
N THR A 81 -9.59 -22.75 13.32
CA THR A 81 -10.07 -23.72 12.30
C THR A 81 -9.10 -24.90 12.17
N ASP A 82 -7.80 -24.64 12.20
CA ASP A 82 -6.75 -25.66 12.14
C ASP A 82 -5.52 -25.18 12.92
N PRO A 83 -5.50 -25.37 14.25
CA PRO A 83 -4.49 -24.80 15.11
C PRO A 83 -3.05 -25.24 14.79
N PRO A 84 -2.77 -26.53 14.51
CA PRO A 84 -1.43 -26.97 14.13
C PRO A 84 -0.97 -26.41 12.78
N LYS A 85 -1.86 -26.33 11.77
CA LYS A 85 -1.52 -25.70 10.49
C LYS A 85 -1.16 -24.23 10.67
N TYR A 86 -1.87 -23.51 11.53
CA TYR A 86 -1.59 -22.09 11.78
C TYR A 86 -0.19 -21.89 12.39
N ILE A 87 0.23 -22.74 13.32
CA ILE A 87 1.60 -22.67 13.88
C ILE A 87 2.65 -23.02 12.81
N ILE A 88 2.43 -24.08 12.01
CA ILE A 88 3.33 -24.39 10.88
C ILE A 88 3.44 -23.21 9.93
N LYS A 89 2.31 -22.58 9.59
CA LYS A 89 2.28 -21.42 8.72
C LYS A 89 3.14 -20.29 9.28
N LYS A 90 3.04 -19.98 10.57
CA LYS A 90 3.92 -18.99 11.21
C LYS A 90 5.40 -19.37 11.11
N ILE A 91 5.74 -20.64 11.32
CA ILE A 91 7.13 -21.11 11.17
C ILE A 91 7.62 -20.88 9.73
N ILE A 92 6.81 -21.22 8.73
CA ILE A 92 7.14 -21.06 7.30
C ILE A 92 7.25 -19.58 6.89
N ASP A 93 6.28 -18.76 7.30
CA ASP A 93 6.16 -17.35 6.90
C ASP A 93 7.11 -16.43 7.70
N SER A 94 7.77 -16.95 8.74
CA SER A 94 8.68 -16.18 9.58
C SER A 94 10.03 -15.89 8.92
N ASN A 95 10.65 -14.75 9.28
CA ASN A 95 12.00 -14.38 8.86
C ASN A 95 13.11 -15.08 9.69
N THR A 96 12.92 -16.37 10.03
CA THR A 96 13.90 -17.14 10.82
C THR A 96 14.96 -17.82 9.95
N LYS A 97 16.06 -18.24 10.58
CA LYS A 97 17.07 -19.09 9.94
C LYS A 97 16.49 -20.44 9.52
N ILE A 98 16.98 -20.98 8.39
CA ILE A 98 16.60 -22.30 7.86
C ILE A 98 16.66 -23.41 8.92
N ASN A 99 17.67 -23.40 9.79
CA ASN A 99 17.78 -24.39 10.87
C ASN A 99 16.58 -24.38 11.84
N GLN A 100 15.94 -23.24 12.07
CA GLN A 100 14.74 -23.15 12.93
C GLN A 100 13.51 -23.73 12.23
N LEU A 101 13.39 -23.55 10.91
CA LEU A 101 12.38 -24.24 10.10
C LEU A 101 12.55 -25.76 10.17
N ASP A 102 13.78 -26.25 10.00
CA ASP A 102 14.09 -27.70 10.09
C ASP A 102 13.72 -28.28 11.46
N ILE A 103 14.05 -27.56 12.54
CA ILE A 103 13.65 -27.93 13.91
C ILE A 103 12.12 -27.95 14.02
N GLY A 104 11.43 -26.93 13.49
CA GLY A 104 9.97 -26.86 13.50
C GLY A 104 9.30 -28.05 12.80
N PHE A 105 9.79 -28.42 11.61
CA PHE A 105 9.29 -29.60 10.88
C PHE A 105 9.57 -30.91 11.60
N ARG A 106 10.79 -31.06 12.15
CA ARG A 106 11.15 -32.24 12.95
C ARG A 106 10.23 -32.39 14.15
N LEU A 107 10.03 -31.32 14.92
CA LEU A 107 9.14 -31.31 16.08
C LEU A 107 7.69 -31.60 15.69
N PHE A 108 7.24 -31.08 14.55
CA PHE A 108 5.90 -31.37 14.07
C PHE A 108 5.70 -32.86 13.80
N LEU A 109 6.66 -33.51 13.11
CA LEU A 109 6.63 -34.96 12.84
C LEU A 109 6.77 -35.82 14.11
N GLU A 110 7.39 -35.29 15.16
CA GLU A 110 7.40 -35.95 16.46
C GLU A 110 6.03 -35.92 17.17
N ILE A 111 5.24 -34.87 16.95
CA ILE A 111 3.98 -34.61 17.67
C ILE A 111 2.75 -35.06 16.85
N PHE A 112 2.84 -35.04 15.52
CA PHE A 112 1.78 -35.31 14.56
C PHE A 112 2.24 -36.30 13.49
N SER A 113 1.29 -36.88 12.73
CA SER A 113 1.62 -37.81 11.65
C SER A 113 2.19 -37.10 10.42
N GLU A 114 2.97 -37.84 9.63
CA GLU A 114 3.47 -37.40 8.32
C GLU A 114 2.31 -37.00 7.38
N ASP A 115 1.24 -37.80 7.31
CA ASP A 115 0.03 -37.49 6.55
C ASP A 115 -0.56 -36.11 6.94
N LYS A 116 -0.49 -35.75 8.22
CA LYS A 116 -1.00 -34.46 8.69
C LYS A 116 -0.10 -33.31 8.23
N LEU A 117 1.22 -33.51 8.26
CA LEU A 117 2.15 -32.53 7.73
C LEU A 117 1.93 -32.31 6.22
N GLU A 118 1.79 -33.40 5.46
CA GLU A 118 1.52 -33.33 4.02
C GLU A 118 0.25 -32.55 3.70
N ASN A 119 -0.84 -32.84 4.42
CA ASN A 119 -2.10 -32.10 4.25
C ASN A 119 -1.94 -30.61 4.59
N CYS A 120 -1.32 -30.28 5.72
CA CYS A 120 -1.05 -28.89 6.10
C CYS A 120 -0.23 -28.16 5.03
N LEU A 121 0.87 -28.76 4.55
CA LEU A 121 1.73 -28.17 3.54
C LEU A 121 1.01 -28.02 2.19
N THR A 122 0.22 -29.02 1.79
CA THR A 122 -0.56 -28.98 0.54
C THR A 122 -1.57 -27.83 0.58
N GLU A 123 -2.31 -27.68 1.67
CA GLU A 123 -3.25 -26.57 1.83
C GLU A 123 -2.56 -25.21 1.83
N LEU A 124 -1.41 -25.08 2.51
CA LEU A 124 -0.62 -23.85 2.52
C LEU A 124 -0.05 -23.52 1.13
N MET A 125 0.43 -24.51 0.38
CA MET A 125 0.88 -24.32 -1.00
C MET A 125 -0.28 -23.89 -1.91
N LEU A 126 -1.46 -24.50 -1.77
CA LEU A 126 -2.66 -24.08 -2.50
C LEU A 126 -3.08 -22.66 -2.14
N GLU A 127 -3.01 -22.28 -0.87
CA GLU A 127 -3.28 -20.92 -0.41
C GLU A 127 -2.31 -19.93 -1.05
N ALA A 128 -1.00 -20.22 -1.01
CA ALA A 128 0.03 -19.39 -1.63
C ALA A 128 -0.13 -19.28 -3.14
N ALA A 129 -0.35 -20.40 -3.83
CA ALA A 129 -0.58 -20.45 -5.27
C ALA A 129 -1.85 -19.68 -5.67
N SER A 130 -2.92 -19.76 -4.87
CA SER A 130 -4.16 -19.01 -5.11
C SER A 130 -3.95 -17.50 -4.97
N LYS A 131 -3.18 -17.06 -3.96
CA LYS A 131 -2.82 -15.65 -3.75
C LYS A 131 -1.96 -15.11 -4.89
N GLU A 132 -0.95 -15.87 -5.30
CA GLU A 132 -0.10 -15.49 -6.44
C GLU A 132 -0.92 -15.44 -7.73
N THR A 133 -1.79 -16.41 -7.96
CA THR A 133 -2.71 -16.44 -9.10
C THR A 133 -3.67 -15.25 -9.08
N LEU A 134 -4.19 -14.88 -7.91
CA LEU A 134 -5.00 -13.67 -7.74
C LEU A 134 -4.19 -12.43 -8.09
N LEU A 135 -3.00 -12.24 -7.51
CA LEU A 135 -2.12 -11.10 -7.80
C LEU A 135 -1.78 -10.99 -9.29
N ARG A 136 -1.43 -12.11 -9.94
CA ARG A 136 -1.16 -12.16 -11.38
C ARG A 136 -2.39 -11.82 -12.22
N ASN A 137 -3.58 -12.21 -11.78
CA ASN A 137 -4.82 -11.96 -12.51
C ASN A 137 -5.46 -10.61 -12.20
N VAL A 138 -5.10 -9.94 -11.10
CA VAL A 138 -5.59 -8.59 -10.78
C VAL A 138 -5.23 -7.65 -11.91
N ASN A 139 -3.98 -7.64 -12.39
CA ASN A 139 -3.56 -6.79 -13.51
C ASN A 139 -4.23 -7.14 -14.85
N ASN A 140 -4.71 -8.38 -15.01
CA ASN A 140 -5.34 -8.85 -16.25
C ASN A 140 -6.85 -8.63 -16.28
N LYS A 141 -7.52 -8.63 -15.11
CA LYS A 141 -8.99 -8.53 -15.01
C LYS A 141 -9.47 -7.19 -14.47
N VAL A 142 -8.63 -6.48 -13.73
CA VAL A 142 -8.95 -5.18 -13.16
C VAL A 142 -8.24 -4.12 -14.01
N GLY A 143 -9.01 -3.16 -14.52
CA GLY A 143 -8.45 -2.09 -15.35
C GLY A 143 -7.38 -1.29 -14.60
N LYS A 144 -6.36 -0.80 -15.31
CA LYS A 144 -5.25 -0.01 -14.74
C LYS A 144 -5.77 1.11 -13.82
N ASP A 145 -6.85 1.79 -14.22
CA ASP A 145 -7.48 2.87 -13.46
C ASP A 145 -8.06 2.42 -12.11
N GLN A 146 -8.68 1.24 -12.07
CA GLN A 146 -9.24 0.71 -10.83
C GLN A 146 -8.13 0.29 -9.86
N ILE A 147 -7.05 -0.29 -10.39
CA ILE A 147 -5.85 -0.64 -9.60
C ILE A 147 -5.19 0.62 -9.05
N LEU A 148 -5.08 1.67 -9.87
CA LEU A 148 -4.48 2.94 -9.49
C LEU A 148 -5.31 3.64 -8.39
N LYS A 149 -6.64 3.63 -8.50
CA LYS A 149 -7.55 4.13 -7.45
C LYS A 149 -7.46 3.32 -6.16
N PHE A 150 -7.32 1.99 -6.26
CA PHE A 150 -7.14 1.17 -5.07
C PHE A 150 -5.79 1.48 -4.38
N LYS A 151 -4.71 1.55 -5.15
CA LYS A 151 -3.38 1.91 -4.63
C LYS A 151 -3.38 3.30 -4.00
N SER A 152 -4.11 4.27 -4.57
CA SER A 152 -4.18 5.62 -4.01
C SER A 152 -4.87 5.62 -2.64
N GLN A 153 -5.96 4.88 -2.48
CA GLN A 153 -6.63 4.73 -1.18
C GLN A 153 -5.75 4.04 -0.13
N VAL A 154 -4.97 3.03 -0.52
CA VAL A 154 -4.01 2.37 0.38
C VAL A 154 -2.93 3.36 0.83
N LEU A 155 -2.30 4.08 -0.10
CA LEU A 155 -1.28 5.08 0.23
C LEU A 155 -1.85 6.18 1.13
N LEU A 156 -3.04 6.70 0.83
CA LEU A 156 -3.70 7.72 1.66
C LEU A 156 -4.02 7.22 3.07
N LEU A 157 -4.35 5.94 3.22
CA LEU A 157 -4.54 5.32 4.53
C LEU A 157 -3.22 5.29 5.31
N GLU A 158 -2.13 4.84 4.69
CA GLU A 158 -0.80 4.78 5.32
C GLU A 158 -0.30 6.17 5.74
N LEU A 159 -0.47 7.18 4.88
CA LEU A 159 -0.09 8.56 5.17
C LEU A 159 -0.89 9.19 6.32
N ASN A 160 -2.11 8.70 6.57
CA ASN A 160 -2.90 9.14 7.72
C ASN A 160 -2.41 8.53 9.04
N THR A 161 -1.87 7.31 8.99
CA THR A 161 -1.47 6.55 10.18
C THR A 161 0.02 6.69 10.53
N CYS A 162 0.88 6.99 9.55
CA CYS A 162 2.32 7.03 9.71
C CYS A 162 2.89 8.41 9.34
N GLN A 163 3.94 8.85 10.06
CA GLN A 163 4.75 9.99 9.61
C GLN A 163 5.57 9.55 8.40
N PHE A 164 5.28 10.12 7.24
CA PHE A 164 5.95 9.81 5.99
C PHE A 164 6.55 11.08 5.38
N ASP A 165 7.79 11.00 4.92
CA ASP A 165 8.47 12.13 4.28
C ASP A 165 8.16 12.16 2.78
N ILE A 166 7.10 12.89 2.42
CA ILE A 166 6.67 13.09 1.03
C ILE A 166 7.74 13.79 0.19
N GLN A 167 8.57 14.65 0.78
CA GLN A 167 9.64 15.36 0.07
C GLN A 167 10.67 14.37 -0.48
N SER A 168 11.04 13.37 0.34
CA SER A 168 11.97 12.32 -0.06
C SER A 168 11.43 11.45 -1.21
N LEU A 169 10.13 11.15 -1.18
CA LEU A 169 9.43 10.36 -2.21
C LEU A 169 9.40 11.11 -3.54
N LEU A 170 9.14 12.41 -3.51
CA LEU A 170 9.06 13.24 -4.70
C LEU A 170 10.43 13.48 -5.36
N ASN A 171 11.50 13.63 -4.57
CA ASN A 171 12.87 13.81 -5.11
C ASN A 171 13.39 12.58 -5.85
N ASN A 172 12.98 11.37 -5.43
CA ASN A 172 13.40 10.10 -6.03
C ASN A 172 12.25 9.37 -6.77
N CYS A 173 11.31 10.13 -7.32
CA CYS A 173 10.10 9.56 -7.92
C CYS A 173 10.34 8.85 -9.26
N ASN A 174 9.46 7.90 -9.58
CA ASN A 174 9.32 7.31 -10.91
C ASN A 174 7.91 7.62 -11.47
N GLN A 175 7.64 7.19 -12.70
CA GLN A 175 6.34 7.48 -13.35
C GLN A 175 5.15 6.97 -12.54
N ASP A 176 5.23 5.74 -12.02
CA ASP A 176 4.15 5.10 -11.27
C ASP A 176 3.84 5.86 -9.98
N ILE A 177 4.88 6.36 -9.30
CA ILE A 177 4.72 7.17 -8.08
C ILE A 177 4.05 8.50 -8.41
N VAL A 178 4.50 9.21 -9.44
CA VAL A 178 3.89 10.51 -9.79
C VAL A 178 2.44 10.34 -10.25
N GLU A 179 2.15 9.31 -11.06
CA GLU A 179 0.79 8.98 -11.47
C GLU A 179 -0.09 8.67 -10.24
N LEU A 180 0.41 7.88 -9.29
CA LEU A 180 -0.28 7.56 -8.04
C LEU A 180 -0.55 8.81 -7.19
N LEU A 181 0.43 9.69 -7.02
CA LEU A 181 0.29 10.92 -6.22
C LEU A 181 -0.72 11.88 -6.85
N VAL A 182 -0.74 12.00 -8.18
CA VAL A 182 -1.76 12.79 -8.88
C VAL A 182 -3.15 12.22 -8.62
N VAL A 183 -3.34 10.89 -8.69
CA VAL A 183 -4.63 10.27 -8.36
C VAL A 183 -5.00 10.43 -6.88
N CYS A 184 -4.02 10.46 -5.97
CA CYS A 184 -4.28 10.78 -4.57
C CYS A 184 -4.86 12.19 -4.38
N LEU A 185 -4.37 13.19 -5.13
CA LEU A 185 -4.89 14.57 -5.06
C LEU A 185 -6.37 14.69 -5.46
N LEU A 186 -6.85 13.77 -6.30
CA LEU A 186 -8.25 13.74 -6.76
C LEU A 186 -9.19 13.05 -5.78
N ASN A 187 -8.68 12.59 -4.63
CA ASN A 187 -9.50 11.90 -3.64
C ASN A 187 -10.29 12.90 -2.78
N ASN A 188 -11.61 12.86 -2.90
CA ASN A 188 -12.53 13.76 -2.19
C ASN A 188 -13.13 13.16 -0.91
N GLU A 189 -12.69 11.98 -0.46
CA GLU A 189 -13.21 11.35 0.75
C GLU A 189 -12.68 12.06 2.02
N PRO A 190 -13.56 12.57 2.92
CA PRO A 190 -13.13 13.40 4.05
C PRO A 190 -12.10 12.76 4.98
N LYS A 191 -12.14 11.43 5.13
CA LYS A 191 -11.19 10.66 5.96
C LYS A 191 -9.75 10.77 5.46
N TYR A 192 -9.53 11.05 4.17
CA TYR A 192 -8.18 11.17 3.59
C TYR A 192 -7.70 12.62 3.46
N SER A 193 -8.51 13.62 3.83
CA SER A 193 -8.21 15.05 3.67
C SER A 193 -6.84 15.47 4.18
N LYS A 194 -6.39 14.94 5.33
CA LYS A 194 -5.06 15.24 5.89
C LYS A 194 -3.93 14.72 5.00
N ALA A 195 -4.00 13.46 4.57
CA ALA A 195 -3.02 12.86 3.67
C ALA A 195 -3.01 13.55 2.30
N VAL A 196 -4.18 13.88 1.74
CA VAL A 196 -4.30 14.62 0.48
C VAL A 196 -3.62 15.99 0.59
N LYS A 197 -3.89 16.72 1.69
CA LYS A 197 -3.25 18.02 1.94
C LYS A 197 -1.72 17.90 2.06
N LEU A 198 -1.22 16.89 2.77
CA LEU A 198 0.21 16.63 2.88
C LEU A 198 0.86 16.40 1.50
N ILE A 199 0.20 15.67 0.61
CA ILE A 199 0.69 15.46 -0.77
C ILE A 199 0.67 16.77 -1.55
N ALA A 200 -0.43 17.53 -1.47
CA ALA A 200 -0.59 18.81 -2.14
C ALA A 200 0.52 19.80 -1.72
N ASP A 201 0.76 19.93 -0.41
CA ASP A 201 1.80 20.79 0.14
C ASP A 201 3.20 20.36 -0.33
N GLY A 202 3.46 19.04 -0.38
CA GLY A 202 4.73 18.49 -0.89
C GLY A 202 4.98 18.79 -2.37
N ILE A 203 3.95 18.61 -3.22
CA ILE A 203 4.03 18.93 -4.65
C ILE A 203 4.18 20.44 -4.83
N LEU A 204 3.42 21.24 -4.08
CA LEU A 204 3.48 22.70 -4.13
C LEU A 204 4.90 23.20 -3.81
N ASN A 205 5.55 22.66 -2.78
CA ASN A 205 6.93 22.99 -2.44
C ASN A 205 7.91 22.72 -3.59
N ILE A 206 7.70 21.65 -4.36
CA ILE A 206 8.55 21.33 -5.51
C ILE A 206 8.32 22.27 -6.68
N VAL A 207 7.06 22.56 -7.02
CA VAL A 207 6.77 23.43 -8.17
C VAL A 207 7.19 24.88 -7.89
N ILE A 208 7.17 25.31 -6.63
CA ILE A 208 7.66 26.62 -6.19
C ILE A 208 9.18 26.69 -6.16
N SER A 209 9.87 25.63 -5.69
CA SER A 209 11.33 25.68 -5.47
C SER A 209 12.11 25.89 -6.76
N LYS A 210 11.56 25.46 -7.91
CA LYS A 210 12.21 25.54 -9.23
C LYS A 210 13.65 25.03 -9.20
N ASP A 211 13.90 23.99 -8.39
CA ASP A 211 15.23 23.39 -8.19
C ASP A 211 15.53 22.33 -9.26
N ILE A 212 16.78 22.31 -9.74
CA ILE A 212 17.29 21.32 -10.68
C ILE A 212 17.19 19.88 -10.15
N THR A 213 17.22 19.69 -8.83
CA THR A 213 17.03 18.38 -8.20
C THR A 213 15.65 17.79 -8.51
N SER A 214 14.65 18.63 -8.78
CA SER A 214 13.27 18.24 -9.07
C SER A 214 12.99 18.04 -10.57
N LYS A 215 14.01 18.12 -11.42
CA LYS A 215 13.88 17.97 -12.88
C LYS A 215 13.21 16.66 -13.30
N ASN A 216 13.51 15.58 -12.59
CA ASN A 216 12.88 14.28 -12.86
C ASN A 216 11.38 14.28 -12.54
N PHE A 217 10.96 14.94 -11.46
CA PHE A 217 9.54 15.08 -11.09
C PHE A 217 8.75 15.77 -12.20
N TRP A 218 9.23 16.92 -12.70
CA TRP A 218 8.59 17.64 -13.80
C TRP A 218 8.40 16.76 -15.04
N ARG A 219 9.45 16.04 -15.43
CA ARG A 219 9.40 15.13 -16.57
C ARG A 219 8.35 14.03 -16.42
N MET A 220 8.18 13.47 -15.21
CA MET A 220 7.19 12.42 -14.94
C MET A 220 5.77 13.01 -14.82
N LEU A 221 5.62 14.20 -14.23
CA LEU A 221 4.35 14.90 -14.08
C LEU A 221 3.69 15.15 -15.44
N PHE A 222 4.47 15.62 -16.42
CA PHE A 222 3.96 15.89 -17.77
C PHE A 222 3.56 14.62 -18.55
N LYS A 223 4.06 13.45 -18.13
CA LYS A 223 3.74 12.13 -18.72
C LYS A 223 2.52 11.44 -18.09
N VAL A 224 1.96 11.99 -17.00
CA VAL A 224 0.73 11.44 -16.37
C VAL A 224 -0.41 11.42 -17.40
N ASP A 225 -1.33 10.45 -17.29
CA ASP A 225 -2.49 10.38 -18.18
C ASP A 225 -3.28 11.71 -18.22
N SER A 226 -3.87 12.01 -19.37
CA SER A 226 -4.52 13.29 -19.62
C SER A 226 -5.73 13.55 -18.73
N ILE A 227 -6.51 12.51 -18.43
CA ILE A 227 -7.69 12.64 -17.59
C ILE A 227 -7.26 13.09 -16.19
N TYR A 228 -6.35 12.35 -15.56
CA TYR A 228 -5.89 12.65 -14.19
C TYR A 228 -5.13 13.97 -14.10
N PHE A 229 -4.28 14.28 -15.09
CA PHE A 229 -3.52 15.52 -15.11
C PHE A 229 -4.43 16.75 -15.22
N ILE A 230 -5.43 16.71 -16.10
CA ILE A 230 -6.39 17.81 -16.28
C ILE A 230 -7.24 17.98 -15.02
N GLU A 231 -7.79 16.90 -14.47
CA GLU A 231 -8.57 16.95 -13.22
C GLU A 231 -7.74 17.55 -12.07
N MET A 232 -6.47 17.16 -11.95
CA MET A 232 -5.61 17.68 -10.88
C MET A 232 -5.36 19.17 -11.03
N CYS A 233 -5.15 19.65 -12.25
CA CYS A 233 -4.99 21.08 -12.54
C CYS A 233 -6.27 21.87 -12.24
N VAL A 234 -7.45 21.28 -12.49
CA VAL A 234 -8.74 21.92 -12.18
C VAL A 234 -8.95 22.03 -10.66
N ASP A 235 -8.69 20.94 -9.93
CA ASP A 235 -8.94 20.88 -8.49
C ASP A 235 -7.87 21.60 -7.65
N ASN A 236 -6.67 21.82 -8.21
CA ASN A 236 -5.54 22.44 -7.52
C ASN A 236 -4.99 23.64 -8.31
N SER A 237 -5.74 24.75 -8.32
CA SER A 237 -5.42 25.97 -9.09
C SER A 237 -4.05 26.58 -8.77
N ASP A 238 -3.60 26.48 -7.52
CA ASP A 238 -2.30 27.01 -7.10
C ASP A 238 -1.16 26.23 -7.75
N ILE A 239 -1.25 24.89 -7.74
CA ILE A 239 -0.29 24.01 -8.42
C ILE A 239 -0.33 24.28 -9.93
N PHE A 240 -1.53 24.41 -10.51
CA PHE A 240 -1.68 24.73 -11.93
C PHE A 240 -0.99 26.04 -12.31
N THR A 241 -1.13 27.09 -11.49
CA THR A 241 -0.48 28.38 -11.74
C THR A 241 1.03 28.24 -11.90
N TYR A 242 1.68 27.53 -10.96
CA TYR A 242 3.11 27.29 -11.03
C TYR A 242 3.53 26.36 -12.17
N ILE A 243 2.69 25.40 -12.56
CA ILE A 243 2.89 24.60 -13.77
C ILE A 243 2.94 25.51 -15.02
N VAL A 244 2.01 26.46 -15.14
CA VAL A 244 1.98 27.38 -16.28
C VAL A 244 3.22 28.27 -16.31
N GLU A 245 3.64 28.84 -15.17
CA GLU A 245 4.88 29.62 -15.10
C GLU A 245 6.10 28.79 -15.54
N ALA A 246 6.18 27.55 -15.08
CA ALA A 246 7.23 26.60 -15.46
C ALA A 246 7.27 26.33 -16.97
N LEU A 247 6.11 26.13 -17.60
CA LEU A 247 6.00 25.96 -19.04
C LEU A 247 6.43 27.24 -19.77
N VAL A 248 6.07 28.41 -19.24
CA VAL A 248 6.46 29.70 -19.80
C VAL A 248 7.96 29.92 -19.76
N ASP A 249 8.60 29.60 -18.63
CA ASP A 249 10.05 29.67 -18.49
C ASP A 249 10.74 28.70 -19.47
N CYS A 250 10.21 27.49 -19.65
CA CYS A 250 10.69 26.54 -20.64
C CYS A 250 10.53 27.06 -22.09
N GLY A 251 9.40 27.70 -22.40
CA GLY A 251 9.15 28.32 -23.71
C GLY A 251 10.12 29.47 -24.02
N LYS A 252 10.48 30.30 -23.03
CA LYS A 252 11.54 31.33 -23.15
C LYS A 252 12.89 30.69 -23.48
N LEU A 253 13.28 29.68 -22.71
CA LEU A 253 14.54 28.96 -22.88
C LEU A 253 14.68 28.39 -24.30
N LEU A 254 13.62 27.77 -24.82
CA LEU A 254 13.58 27.22 -26.19
C LEU A 254 13.60 28.30 -27.28
N ARG A 255 12.88 29.41 -27.10
CA ARG A 255 12.89 30.55 -28.05
C ARG A 255 14.28 31.17 -28.17
N GLU A 256 14.97 31.30 -27.05
CA GLU A 256 16.28 31.96 -26.97
C GLU A 256 17.45 31.01 -27.27
N GLY A 257 17.17 29.72 -27.51
CA GLY A 257 18.18 28.71 -27.85
C GLY A 257 19.15 28.42 -26.70
N MET A 258 18.70 28.58 -25.47
CA MET A 258 19.50 28.36 -24.27
C MET A 258 19.60 26.86 -23.92
N SER A 259 20.68 26.45 -23.26
CA SER A 259 20.88 25.05 -22.83
C SER A 259 19.93 24.67 -21.69
N SER A 260 19.30 23.51 -21.80
CA SER A 260 18.42 22.91 -20.79
C SER A 260 19.17 22.08 -19.73
N GLU A 261 20.48 21.92 -19.85
CA GLU A 261 21.27 21.03 -18.96
C GLU A 261 21.16 21.45 -17.49
N SER A 262 21.23 22.76 -17.22
CA SER A 262 21.18 23.34 -15.89
C SER A 262 19.80 23.88 -15.49
N PHE A 263 18.76 23.64 -16.31
CA PHE A 263 17.41 24.14 -16.05
C PHE A 263 16.57 23.11 -15.27
N TYR A 264 15.68 23.61 -14.42
CA TYR A 264 14.86 22.76 -13.53
C TYR A 264 13.76 22.00 -14.28
N ILE A 265 13.53 22.31 -15.56
CA ILE A 265 12.65 21.59 -16.48
C ILE A 265 13.44 21.23 -17.73
N GLU A 266 13.18 20.06 -18.30
CA GLU A 266 13.72 19.68 -19.60
C GLU A 266 12.60 19.07 -20.42
N LEU A 267 12.12 19.91 -21.35
CA LEU A 267 11.19 19.53 -22.39
C LEU A 267 11.78 20.01 -23.71
N ASN A 268 11.75 19.17 -24.72
CA ASN A 268 11.97 19.62 -26.09
C ASN A 268 10.70 20.35 -26.61
N TYR A 269 10.81 20.99 -27.77
CA TYR A 269 9.70 21.74 -28.36
C TYR A 269 8.43 20.88 -28.55
N SER A 270 8.57 19.63 -29.02
CA SER A 270 7.42 18.74 -29.22
C SER A 270 6.74 18.33 -27.91
N GLU A 271 7.51 18.14 -26.84
CA GLU A 271 6.99 17.85 -25.50
C GLU A 271 6.27 19.06 -24.91
N LEU A 272 6.85 20.26 -25.03
CA LEU A 272 6.20 21.50 -24.60
C LEU A 272 4.86 21.70 -25.33
N VAL A 273 4.83 21.58 -26.66
CA VAL A 273 3.61 21.66 -27.47
C VAL A 273 2.58 20.64 -26.98
N GLY A 274 3.00 19.37 -26.77
CA GLY A 274 2.11 18.31 -26.31
C GLY A 274 1.48 18.60 -24.95
N VAL A 275 2.24 19.13 -23.99
CA VAL A 275 1.71 19.49 -22.66
C VAL A 275 0.76 20.68 -22.75
N VAL A 276 1.09 21.70 -23.54
CA VAL A 276 0.23 22.89 -23.73
C VAL A 276 -1.08 22.50 -24.41
N GLN A 277 -1.05 21.67 -25.44
CA GLN A 277 -2.25 21.15 -26.11
C GLN A 277 -3.09 20.30 -25.16
N LYS A 278 -2.46 19.47 -24.32
CA LYS A 278 -3.13 18.69 -23.28
C LYS A 278 -3.88 19.58 -22.29
N ILE A 279 -3.25 20.63 -21.76
CA ILE A 279 -3.91 21.61 -20.87
C ILE A 279 -5.07 22.30 -21.61
N CYS A 280 -4.82 22.78 -22.83
CA CYS A 280 -5.79 23.58 -23.59
C CYS A 280 -6.93 22.77 -24.21
N SER A 281 -6.89 21.43 -24.10
CA SER A 281 -8.04 20.58 -24.44
C SER A 281 -9.22 20.81 -23.50
N ASN A 282 -8.97 21.34 -22.30
CA ASN A 282 -10.00 21.82 -21.37
C ASN A 282 -10.14 23.35 -21.50
N GLU A 283 -11.32 23.83 -21.89
CA GLU A 283 -11.55 25.26 -22.14
C GLU A 283 -11.39 26.15 -20.89
N CYS A 284 -11.66 25.62 -19.68
CA CYS A 284 -11.45 26.38 -18.44
C CYS A 284 -9.96 26.59 -18.18
N LEU A 285 -9.17 25.51 -18.24
CA LEU A 285 -7.71 25.58 -18.06
C LEU A 285 -7.05 26.39 -19.18
N LYS A 286 -7.55 26.32 -20.41
CA LYS A 286 -7.09 27.14 -21.54
C LYS A 286 -7.24 28.63 -21.28
N SER A 287 -8.40 29.06 -20.78
CA SER A 287 -8.61 30.47 -20.42
C SER A 287 -7.62 30.90 -19.34
N GLN A 288 -7.51 30.13 -18.26
CA GLN A 288 -6.60 30.43 -17.15
C GLN A 288 -5.13 30.44 -17.61
N PHE A 289 -4.74 29.50 -18.48
CA PHE A 289 -3.39 29.43 -19.05
C PHE A 289 -3.05 30.75 -19.76
N PHE A 290 -3.94 31.24 -20.63
CA PHE A 290 -3.70 32.49 -21.34
C PHE A 290 -3.72 33.72 -20.42
N ASP A 291 -4.56 33.72 -19.38
CA ASP A 291 -4.56 34.79 -18.38
C ASP A 291 -3.22 34.84 -17.62
N ILE A 292 -2.68 33.68 -17.22
CA ILE A 292 -1.38 33.59 -16.54
C ILE A 292 -0.24 34.01 -17.48
N VAL A 293 -0.23 33.51 -18.73
CA VAL A 293 0.75 33.91 -19.75
C VAL A 293 0.72 35.42 -20.00
N GLN A 294 -0.49 35.98 -20.10
CA GLN A 294 -0.66 37.43 -20.28
C GLN A 294 -0.08 38.20 -19.11
N ASN A 295 -0.20 37.71 -17.88
CA ASN A 295 0.34 38.38 -16.70
C ASN A 295 1.86 38.18 -16.52
N TYR A 296 2.41 37.05 -16.99
CA TYR A 296 3.80 36.63 -16.68
C TYR A 296 4.83 36.89 -17.81
N ASP A 297 4.45 36.76 -19.08
CA ASP A 297 5.37 36.86 -20.23
C ASP A 297 4.91 37.87 -21.30
N HIS A 298 3.63 38.21 -21.33
CA HIS A 298 3.02 39.17 -22.27
C HIS A 298 3.11 38.76 -23.77
N ASP A 299 3.78 37.67 -24.14
CA ASP A 299 3.88 37.18 -25.53
C ASP A 299 2.76 36.18 -25.90
N LEU A 300 1.51 36.67 -25.88
CA LEU A 300 0.35 35.86 -26.27
C LEU A 300 0.44 35.33 -27.72
N GLN A 301 1.19 36.00 -28.61
CA GLN A 301 1.27 35.58 -30.01
C GLN A 301 2.09 34.31 -30.19
N TYR A 302 3.17 34.14 -29.43
CA TYR A 302 3.95 32.90 -29.45
C TYR A 302 3.09 31.71 -28.99
N TRP A 303 2.43 31.83 -27.84
CA TRP A 303 1.63 30.75 -27.26
C TRP A 303 0.40 30.39 -28.11
N ARG A 304 -0.20 31.39 -28.80
CA ARG A 304 -1.27 31.14 -29.78
C ARG A 304 -0.81 30.41 -31.05
N LYS A 305 0.48 30.45 -31.39
CA LYS A 305 1.05 29.73 -32.55
C LYS A 305 1.45 28.29 -32.22
N ILE A 306 1.64 27.99 -30.93
CA ILE A 306 1.98 26.64 -30.42
C ILE A 306 0.75 25.73 -30.35
N LEU A 307 -0.42 26.32 -30.15
CA LEU A 307 -1.72 25.64 -30.13
C LEU A 307 -2.28 25.43 -31.54
#